data_AF-A0A3D1YY54-F1
#
_entry.id   AF-A0A3D1YY54-F1
#
_cell.length_a   1.000
_cell.length_b   1.000
_cell.length_c   1.000
_cell.angle_alpha   90.00
_cell.angle_beta   90.00
_cell.angle_gamma   90.00
#
_symmetry.space_group_name_H-M   'P 1'
#
loop_
_entity.id
_entity.type
_entity.pdbx_description
1 polymer ?
#
loop_
_entity_poly.entity_id
_entity_poly.type
_entity_poly.pdbx_seq_one_letter_code
_entity_poly.pdbx_strand_id
1 'polypeptide(L)' 'MSRVAIDKMLSKVDSRFTLVIEAAKRARQINDYFNAVKRHEMVRVRPPQIDAMSSKPLTIAFQEIAEGKVVYERTVEGIK' A
#
# COMPACT_ATOMS: atom_id res chain seq x y z
N MET A 1 16.06 -3.39 -0.78
CA MET A 1 15.36 -2.71 -1.89
C MET A 1 16.41 -2.08 -2.77
N SER A 2 16.42 -2.35 -4.08
CA SER A 2 17.35 -1.69 -5.02
C SER A 2 16.84 -0.30 -5.38
N ARG A 3 17.74 0.61 -5.79
CA ARG A 3 17.40 1.99 -6.22
C ARG A 3 16.30 2.01 -7.30
N VAL A 4 16.43 1.11 -8.29
CA VAL A 4 15.47 0.94 -9.39
C VAL A 4 14.06 0.62 -8.90
N ALA A 5 13.91 -0.11 -7.79
CA ALA A 5 12.59 -0.42 -7.23
C ALA A 5 11.90 0.83 -6.67
N ILE A 6 12.67 1.73 -6.04
CA ILE A 6 12.15 2.99 -5.50
C ILE A 6 11.76 3.95 -6.64
N ASP A 7 12.57 4.04 -7.70
CA ASP A 7 12.28 4.92 -8.82
C ASP A 7 10.95 4.55 -9.52
N LYS A 8 10.67 3.25 -9.66
CA LYS A 8 9.37 2.77 -10.16
C LYS A 8 8.20 3.26 -9.30
N MET A 9 8.33 3.20 -7.98
CA MET A 9 7.28 3.66 -7.07
C MET A 9 7.14 5.19 -7.08
N LEU A 10 8.25 5.92 -7.16
CA LEU A 10 8.22 7.39 -7.23
C LEU A 10 7.60 7.90 -8.53
N SER A 11 7.61 7.13 -9.62
CA SER A 11 6.84 7.47 -10.83
C SER A 11 5.32 7.36 -10.66
N LYS A 12 4.83 6.81 -9.54
CA LYS A 12 3.40 6.61 -9.25
C LYS A 12 2.84 7.61 -8.24
N VAL A 13 3.71 8.43 -7.63
CA VAL A 13 3.32 9.43 -6.63
C VAL A 13 4.03 10.76 -6.87
N ASP A 14 3.46 11.85 -6.37
CA ASP A 14 4.06 13.18 -6.51
C ASP A 14 5.29 13.43 -5.62
N SER A 15 5.47 12.67 -4.54
CA SER A 15 6.57 12.91 -3.60
C SER A 15 6.94 11.67 -2.80
N ARG A 16 8.17 11.67 -2.27
CA ARG A 16 8.66 10.62 -1.35
C ARG A 16 7.82 10.53 -0.08
N PHE A 17 7.29 11.65 0.41
CA PHE A 17 6.43 11.66 1.60
C PHE A 17 5.09 10.98 1.31
N THR A 18 4.50 11.27 0.14
CA THR A 18 3.30 10.60 -0.34
C THR A 18 3.53 9.10 -0.45
N LEU A 19 4.67 8.66 -1.02
CA LEU A 19 5.03 7.24 -1.09
C LEU A 19 5.02 6.58 0.29
N VAL A 20 5.65 7.21 1.29
CA VAL A 20 5.74 6.68 2.66
C VAL A 20 4.36 6.59 3.30
N ILE A 21 3.55 7.64 3.19
CA ILE A 21 2.21 7.70 3.79
C ILE A 21 1.30 6.65 3.16
N GLU A 22 1.28 6.56 1.83
CA GLU A 22 0.41 5.62 1.10
C GLU A 22 0.84 4.17 1.31
N ALA A 23 2.15 3.89 1.30
CA ALA A 23 2.66 2.57 1.65
C ALA A 23 2.29 2.19 3.09
N ALA A 24 2.39 3.12 4.05
CA ALA A 24 2.04 2.85 5.45
C ALA A 24 0.53 2.62 5.65
N LYS A 25 -0.33 3.43 5.01
CA LYS A 25 -1.78 3.24 5.03
C LYS A 25 -2.15 1.89 4.43
N ARG A 26 -1.60 1.55 3.27
CA ARG A 26 -1.90 0.29 2.59
C ARG A 26 -1.38 -0.91 3.37
N ALA A 27 -0.18 -0.82 3.95
CA ALA A 27 0.38 -1.87 4.80
C ALA A 27 -0.53 -2.16 6.02
N ARG A 28 -1.14 -1.14 6.63
CA ARG A 28 -2.13 -1.33 7.70
C ARG A 28 -3.35 -2.09 7.21
N GLN A 29 -3.93 -1.72 6.07
CA GLN A 29 -5.06 -2.46 5.49
C GLN A 29 -4.73 -3.93 5.21
N ILE A 30 -3.54 -4.21 4.66
CA ILE A 30 -3.09 -5.58 4.39
C ILE A 30 -2.91 -6.37 5.70
N ASN A 31 -2.35 -5.73 6.73
CA ASN A 31 -2.21 -6.33 8.05
C ASN A 31 -3.56 -6.65 8.69
N ASP A 32 -4.51 -5.73 8.61
CA ASP A 32 -5.88 -5.91 9.11
C ASP A 32 -6.58 -7.04 8.37
N TYR A 33 -6.40 -7.12 7.05
CA TYR A 33 -6.89 -8.25 6.24
C TYR A 33 -6.34 -9.59 6.74
N PHE A 34 -5.01 -9.71 6.89
CA PHE A 34 -4.41 -10.96 7.36
C PHE A 34 -4.85 -11.33 8.78
N ASN A 35 -5.02 -10.36 9.67
CA ASN A 35 -5.48 -10.61 11.02
C ASN A 35 -6.94 -11.08 11.03
N ALA A 36 -7.81 -10.48 10.22
CA ALA A 36 -9.20 -10.91 10.09
C ALA A 36 -9.30 -12.33 9.51
N VAL A 37 -8.52 -12.65 8.48
CA VAL A 37 -8.45 -14.02 7.92
C VAL A 37 -8.03 -15.04 8.98
N LYS A 38 -7.01 -14.73 9.78
CA LYS A 38 -6.56 -15.60 10.89
C LYS A 38 -7.63 -15.81 11.97
N ARG A 39 -8.49 -14.82 12.19
CA ARG A 39 -9.58 -14.87 13.17
C ARG A 39 -10.89 -15.37 12.59
N HIS A 40 -10.94 -15.67 11.29
CA HIS A 40 -12.16 -15.98 10.55
C HIS A 40 -13.25 -14.89 10.68
N GLU A 41 -12.82 -13.63 10.76
CA GLU A 41 -13.68 -12.46 10.87
C GLU A 41 -13.97 -11.85 9.49
N MET A 42 -15.16 -11.26 9.34
CA MET A 42 -15.48 -10.46 8.16
C MET A 42 -14.77 -9.10 8.25
N VAL A 43 -14.05 -8.73 7.20
CA VAL A 43 -13.38 -7.43 7.12
C VAL A 43 -13.75 -6.70 5.84
N ARG A 44 -13.88 -5.37 5.91
CA ARG A 44 -14.23 -4.52 4.76
C ARG A 44 -13.00 -4.00 4.00
N VAL A 45 -11.78 -4.38 4.40
CA VAL A 45 -10.55 -3.96 3.72
C VAL A 45 -10.25 -4.86 2.52
N ARG A 46 -9.69 -4.27 1.46
CA ARG A 46 -9.30 -5.04 0.27
C ARG A 46 -8.12 -5.97 0.56
N PRO A 47 -8.16 -7.23 0.11
CA PRO A 47 -7.04 -8.16 0.20
C PRO A 47 -5.81 -7.65 -0.56
N PRO A 48 -4.63 -8.28 -0.41
CA PRO A 48 -3.53 -8.10 -1.35
C PRO A 48 -4.00 -8.22 -2.80
N GLN A 49 -3.54 -7.31 -3.67
CA GLN A 49 -3.94 -7.19 -5.07
C GLN A 49 -2.91 -7.80 -6.04
N ILE A 50 -1.85 -8.39 -5.49
CA ILE A 50 -0.76 -9.04 -6.20
C ILE A 50 -0.45 -10.38 -5.52
N ASP A 51 0.15 -11.29 -6.28
CA ASP A 51 0.76 -12.49 -5.70
C ASP A 51 2.17 -12.16 -5.21
N ALA A 52 2.27 -11.76 -3.95
CA ALA A 52 3.52 -11.33 -3.37
C ALA A 52 4.31 -12.52 -2.82
N MET A 53 5.59 -12.60 -3.19
CA MET A 53 6.53 -13.57 -2.60
C MET A 53 6.81 -13.33 -1.10
N SER A 54 6.35 -12.20 -0.55
CA SER A 54 6.55 -11.84 0.86
C SER A 54 5.21 -11.74 1.57
N SER A 55 5.17 -12.24 2.81
CA SER A 55 4.02 -12.08 3.73
C SER A 55 4.08 -10.78 4.54
N LYS A 56 5.15 -9.97 4.41
CA LYS A 56 5.30 -8.72 5.16
C LYS A 56 4.39 -7.63 4.56
N PRO A 57 3.42 -7.08 5.31
CA PRO A 57 2.42 -6.15 4.77
C PRO A 57 3.03 -4.93 4.05
N LEU A 58 4.12 -4.36 4.57
CA LEU A 58 4.79 -3.22 3.96
C LEU A 58 5.48 -3.58 2.63
N THR A 59 6.04 -4.79 2.52
CA THR A 59 6.65 -5.25 1.28
C THR A 59 5.60 -5.43 0.18
N ILE A 60 4.44 -6.01 0.54
CA ILE A 60 3.31 -6.16 -0.37
C ILE A 60 2.80 -4.79 -0.81
N ALA A 61 2.62 -3.84 0.12
CA ALA A 61 2.17 -2.48 -0.20
C ALA A 61 3.10 -1.79 -1.22
N PHE A 62 4.42 -1.89 -1.05
CA PHE A 62 5.36 -1.31 -2.01
C PHE A 62 5.31 -1.98 -3.39
N GLN A 63 5.13 -3.29 -3.45
CA GLN A 63 4.98 -4.00 -4.72
C GLN A 63 3.67 -3.61 -5.43
N GLU A 64 2.55 -3.50 -4.69
CA GLU A 64 1.28 -3.03 -5.25
C GLU A 64 1.37 -1.59 -5.79
N ILE A 65 2.09 -0.70 -5.09
CA ILE A 65 2.36 0.65 -5.58
C ILE A 65 3.22 0.60 -6.86
N ALA A 66 4.28 -0.20 -6.88
CA ALA A 66 5.15 -0.34 -8.05
C ALA A 66 4.38 -0.85 -9.29
N GLU A 67 3.37 -1.72 -9.09
CA GLU A 67 2.47 -2.21 -10.14
C GLU A 67 1.30 -1.27 -10.47
N GLY A 68 1.16 -0.15 -9.74
CA GLY A 68 0.07 0.81 -9.94
C GLY A 68 -1.31 0.30 -9.49
N LYS A 69 -1.36 -0.69 -8.59
CA LYS A 69 -2.61 -1.21 -7.99
C LYS A 69 -3.14 -0.33 -6.85
N VAL A 70 -2.28 0.54 -6.32
CA VAL A 70 -2.62 1.53 -5.30
C VAL A 70 -2.54 2.91 -5.96
N VAL A 71 -3.65 3.62 -5.94
CA VAL A 71 -3.77 4.99 -6.45
C VAL A 71 -4.02 5.89 -5.24
N TYR A 72 -3.40 7.07 -5.24
CA TYR A 72 -3.61 8.08 -4.21
C TYR A 72 -4.36 9.26 -4.81
N GLU A 73 -5.21 9.88 -3.99
CA GLU A 73 -5.93 11.09 -4.36
C GLU A 73 -5.56 12.18 -3.36
N ARG A 74 -5.13 13.35 -3.87
CA ARG A 74 -4.96 14.53 -3.02
C ARG A 74 -6.33 15.17 -2.82
N THR A 75 -6.85 15.08 -1.62
CA THR A 75 -7.98 15.90 -1.20
C THR A 75 -7.49 17.34 -1.05
N VAL A 76 -7.95 18.23 -1.94
CA VAL A 76 -7.61 19.67 -1.95
C VAL A 76 -8.32 20.48 -0.85
N GLU A 77 -9.28 19.88 -0.15
CA GLU A 77 -10.00 20.56 0.91
C GLU A 77 -9.15 20.65 2.17
N GLY A 78 -8.47 21.78 2.31
CA GLY A 78 -8.11 22.31 3.61
C GLY A 78 -9.39 22.45 4.44
N ILE A 79 -9.37 21.91 5.65
CA ILE A 79 -10.36 22.18 6.69
C ILE A 79 -10.48 23.71 6.78
N LYS A 80 -11.61 24.24 6.35
CA LYS A 80 -11.97 25.65 6.50
C LYS A 80 -12.74 25.84 7.80
#